data_AF-A0A1Y1Z2D5-F1
#
_entry.id   AF-A0A1Y1Z2D5-F1
#
_cell.length_a   1.000
_cell.length_b   1.000
_cell.length_c   1.000
_cell.angle_alpha   90.00
_cell.angle_beta   90.00
_cell.angle_gamma   90.00
#
_symmetry.space_group_name_H-M   'P 1'
#
loop_
_entity.id
_entity.type
_entity.pdbx_description
1 polymer ?
#
loop_
_entity_poly.entity_id
_entity_poly.type
_entity_poly.pdbx_seq_one_letter_code
_entity_poly.pdbx_strand_id
1 'polypeptide(L)'
;MILTTAISYIFNLIGTELKFPNELTIIISALAVGIVSNIYAKLRKKLAITPIIIGVLLLVPGSVGVKGSLAFLIDQNFETGIQFTVSMFTVSMWITIGVFLSNFIVFPFKNSENMGLMTL
;
A
#
# COMPACT_ATOMS: atom_id res chain seq x y z
N MET A 1 -6.86 -15.90 -2.92
CA MET A 1 -5.94 -15.44 -3.98
C MET A 1 -6.73 -14.74 -5.07
N ILE A 2 -7.52 -15.42 -5.92
CA ILE A 2 -8.30 -14.74 -6.97
C ILE A 2 -9.46 -13.89 -6.39
N LEU A 3 -10.22 -14.42 -5.43
CA LEU A 3 -11.35 -13.71 -4.79
C LEU A 3 -10.93 -12.46 -3.99
N THR A 4 -9.74 -12.48 -3.39
CA THR A 4 -9.20 -11.32 -2.68
C THR A 4 -8.73 -10.23 -3.65
N THR A 5 -8.15 -10.63 -4.78
CA THR A 5 -7.75 -9.69 -5.84
C THR A 5 -8.98 -9.07 -6.52
N ALA A 6 -10.06 -9.84 -6.71
CA ALA A 6 -11.31 -9.34 -7.27
C ALA A 6 -11.98 -8.27 -6.38
N ILE A 7 -11.98 -8.47 -5.05
CA ILE A 7 -12.53 -7.50 -4.10
C ILE A 7 -11.67 -6.22 -4.04
N SER A 8 -10.34 -6.35 -4.06
CA SER A 8 -9.45 -5.17 -4.16
C SER A 8 -9.62 -4.40 -5.48
N TYR A 9 -9.84 -5.10 -6.61
CA TYR A 9 -10.02 -4.47 -7.91
C TYR A 9 -11.32 -3.65 -8.00
N ILE A 10 -12.40 -4.11 -7.37
CA ILE A 10 -13.68 -3.38 -7.30
C ILE A 10 -13.52 -2.08 -6.49
N PHE A 11 -12.79 -2.10 -5.38
CA PHE A 11 -12.49 -0.89 -4.60
C PHE A 11 -11.59 0.09 -5.36
N ASN A 12 -10.64 -0.38 -6.16
CA ASN A 12 -9.77 0.47 -6.98
C ASN A 12 -10.53 1.14 -8.13
N LEU A 13 -11.49 0.44 -8.74
CA LEU A 13 -12.34 0.96 -9.80
C LEU A 13 -13.27 2.08 -9.30
N ILE A 14 -13.89 1.88 -8.13
CA ILE A 14 -14.77 2.87 -7.48
C ILE A 14 -13.99 4.13 -7.08
N GLY A 15 -12.74 3.99 -6.63
CA GLY A 15 -11.89 5.14 -6.29
C GLY A 15 -11.48 5.97 -7.51
N THR A 16 -11.28 5.34 -8.67
CA THR A 16 -10.87 6.01 -9.91
C THR A 16 -12.00 6.84 -10.54
N GLU A 17 -13.25 6.42 -10.37
CA GLU A 17 -14.44 7.17 -10.81
C GLU A 17 -14.69 8.46 -10.01
N LEU A 18 -14.17 8.57 -8.78
CA LEU A 18 -14.51 9.66 -7.85
C LEU A 18 -13.61 10.91 -7.93
N LYS A 19 -12.65 10.99 -8.88
CA LYS A 19 -11.77 12.17 -9.12
C LYS A 19 -11.17 12.79 -7.84
N PHE A 20 -10.62 11.96 -6.95
CA PHE A 20 -9.87 12.46 -5.79
C PHE A 20 -8.46 12.95 -6.19
N PRO A 21 -7.86 13.89 -5.43
CA PRO A 21 -6.46 14.26 -5.60
C PRO A 21 -5.54 13.03 -5.49
N ASN A 22 -4.42 13.04 -6.22
CA ASN A 22 -3.55 11.88 -6.41
C ASN A 22 -3.06 11.29 -5.08
N GLU A 23 -2.77 12.15 -4.10
CA GLU A 23 -2.28 11.75 -2.77
C GLU A 23 -3.34 10.93 -2.01
N LEU A 24 -4.59 11.40 -1.99
CA LEU A 24 -5.69 10.70 -1.33
C LEU A 24 -5.97 9.35 -1.99
N THR A 25 -5.90 9.29 -3.32
CA THR A 25 -6.10 8.05 -4.08
C THR A 25 -5.06 7.00 -3.71
N ILE A 26 -3.80 7.39 -3.52
CA ILE A 26 -2.71 6.50 -3.11
C ILE A 26 -2.94 5.98 -1.69
N ILE A 27 -3.29 6.87 -0.74
CA ILE A 27 -3.52 6.49 0.66
C ILE A 27 -4.70 5.51 0.76
N ILE A 28 -5.81 5.81 0.09
CA ILE A 28 -7.02 4.96 0.09
C ILE A 28 -6.71 3.59 -0.54
N SER A 29 -5.97 3.58 -1.65
CA SER A 29 -5.55 2.34 -2.31
C SER A 29 -4.63 1.50 -1.42
N ALA A 30 -3.66 2.12 -0.75
CA ALA A 30 -2.75 1.46 0.17
C ALA A 30 -3.48 0.90 1.41
N LEU A 31 -4.44 1.65 1.93
CA LEU A 31 -5.30 1.23 3.04
C LEU A 31 -6.18 0.04 2.64
N ALA A 32 -6.77 0.07 1.45
CA ALA A 32 -7.56 -1.04 0.92
C ALA A 32 -6.70 -2.32 0.76
N VAL A 33 -5.48 -2.19 0.20
CA VAL A 33 -4.51 -3.29 0.08
C VAL A 33 -4.19 -3.90 1.44
N GLY A 34 -3.91 -3.07 2.45
CA GLY A 34 -3.65 -3.55 3.80
C GLY A 34 -4.86 -4.28 4.40
N ILE A 35 -6.07 -3.72 4.26
CA ILE A 35 -7.27 -4.27 4.91
C ILE A 35 -7.58 -5.64 4.32
N VAL A 36 -7.58 -5.74 2.99
CA VAL A 36 -7.83 -6.99 2.28
C VAL A 36 -6.76 -8.04 2.61
N SER A 37 -5.49 -7.63 2.70
CA SER A 37 -4.39 -8.53 3.05
C SER A 37 -4.51 -9.08 4.47
N ASN A 38 -4.87 -8.25 5.44
CA ASN A 38 -5.03 -8.64 6.83
C ASN A 38 -6.29 -9.50 7.05
N ILE A 39 -7.40 -9.21 6.36
CA ILE A 39 -8.59 -10.07 6.35
C ILE A 39 -8.27 -11.45 5.76
N TYR A 40 -7.51 -11.48 4.66
CA TYR A 40 -7.07 -12.74 4.05
C TYR A 40 -6.20 -13.58 5.00
N ALA A 41 -5.29 -12.94 5.72
CA ALA A 41 -4.46 -13.59 6.73
C ALA A 41 -5.29 -14.23 7.85
N LYS A 42 -6.33 -13.53 8.32
CA LYS A 42 -7.26 -14.02 9.35
C LYS A 42 -8.04 -15.26 8.90
N LEU A 43 -8.52 -15.28 7.66
CA LEU A 43 -9.26 -16.41 7.09
C LEU A 43 -8.38 -17.63 6.79
N ARG A 44 -7.12 -17.43 6.38
CA ARG A 44 -6.23 -18.50 5.94
C ARG A 44 -5.19 -18.93 6.99
N LYS A 45 -5.16 -18.32 8.18
CA LYS A 45 -4.15 -18.55 9.24
C LYS A 45 -2.70 -18.49 8.71
N LYS A 46 -2.46 -17.62 7.72
CA LYS A 46 -1.14 -17.41 7.07
C LYS A 46 -0.72 -15.95 7.25
N LEU A 47 0.58 -15.66 7.17
CA LEU A 47 1.09 -14.29 7.31
C LEU A 47 0.49 -13.34 6.26
N ALA A 48 0.05 -12.16 6.70
CA ALA A 48 -0.45 -11.08 5.85
C ALA A 48 0.64 -10.45 4.96
N ILE A 49 1.91 -10.72 5.24
CA ILE A 49 3.04 -10.07 4.56
C ILE A 49 3.11 -10.40 3.07
N THR A 50 2.74 -11.61 2.66
CA THR A 50 2.78 -12.04 1.25
C THR A 50 1.85 -11.20 0.36
N PRO A 51 0.54 -11.05 0.65
CA PRO A 51 -0.33 -10.18 -0.16
C PRO A 51 -0.04 -8.68 -0.02
N ILE A 52 0.47 -8.22 1.13
CA ILE A 52 0.89 -6.82 1.30
C ILE A 52 2.02 -6.49 0.34
N ILE A 53 3.06 -7.32 0.26
CA ILE A 53 4.19 -7.10 -0.65
C ILE A 53 3.70 -7.00 -2.10
N ILE A 54 2.81 -7.91 -2.53
CA ILE A 54 2.29 -7.92 -3.90
C ILE A 54 1.48 -6.65 -4.19
N GLY A 55 0.61 -6.23 -3.27
CA GLY A 55 -0.22 -5.03 -3.47
C GLY A 55 0.59 -3.73 -3.43
N VAL A 56 1.60 -3.64 -2.57
CA VAL A 56 2.51 -2.48 -2.50
C VAL A 56 3.35 -2.37 -3.78
N LEU A 57 3.86 -3.48 -4.31
CA LEU A 57 4.63 -3.49 -5.56
C LEU A 57 3.86 -2.92 -6.76
N LEU A 58 2.52 -3.04 -6.77
CA LEU A 58 1.67 -2.47 -7.82
C LEU A 58 1.42 -0.97 -7.63
N LEU A 59 1.42 -0.48 -6.39
CA LEU A 59 1.21 0.94 -6.07
C LEU A 59 2.47 1.78 -6.20
N VAL A 60 3.64 1.17 -5.99
CA VAL A 60 4.92 1.87 -6.09
C VAL A 60 5.10 2.38 -7.52
N PRO A 61 5.50 3.66 -7.70
CA PRO A 61 5.71 4.25 -9.01
C PRO A 61 7.02 3.76 -9.66
N GLY A 62 7.23 2.44 -9.76
CA GLY A 62 8.47 1.84 -10.24
C GLY A 62 8.82 2.24 -11.69
N SER A 63 7.81 2.39 -12.54
CA SER A 63 7.99 2.86 -13.92
C SER A 63 8.34 4.35 -14.03
N VAL A 64 7.92 5.16 -13.05
CA VAL A 64 8.28 6.58 -12.96
C VAL A 64 9.76 6.73 -12.62
N GLY A 65 10.34 5.78 -11.88
CA GLY A 65 11.76 5.78 -11.53
C GLY A 65 12.67 5.51 -12.70
N VAL A 66 12.27 4.57 -13.55
CA VAL A 66 12.96 4.30 -14.80
C VAL A 66 12.86 5.51 -15.74
N LYS A 67 11.68 6.15 -15.82
CA LYS A 67 11.51 7.38 -16.61
C LYS A 67 12.34 8.54 -16.05
N GLY A 68 12.43 8.69 -14.73
CA GLY A 68 13.23 9.72 -14.06
C GLY A 68 14.74 9.53 -14.29
N SER A 69 15.24 8.28 -14.21
CA SER A 69 16.65 8.00 -14.50
C SER A 69 16.99 8.16 -15.98
N LEU A 70 16.07 7.78 -16.89
CA LEU A 70 16.24 8.02 -18.33
C LEU A 70 16.24 9.53 -18.64
N ALA A 71 15.31 10.31 -18.09
CA ALA A 71 15.26 11.76 -18.29
C ALA A 71 16.52 12.47 -17.73
N PHE A 72 17.08 11.96 -16.63
CA PHE A 72 18.31 12.46 -16.04
C PHE A 72 19.55 12.12 -16.86
N LEU A 73 19.66 10.87 -17.34
CA LEU A 73 20.86 10.36 -18.02
C LEU A 73 20.88 10.68 -19.52
N ILE A 74 19.73 10.72 -20.18
CA ILE A 74 19.61 10.85 -21.64
C ILE A 74 19.26 12.28 -22.05
N ASP A 75 18.21 12.86 -21.45
CA ASP A 75 17.71 14.18 -21.84
C ASP A 75 18.41 15.36 -21.13
N GLN A 76 19.30 15.08 -20.16
CA GLN A 76 19.99 16.07 -19.30
C GLN A 76 19.05 17.09 -18.61
N ASN A 77 17.75 16.77 -18.52
CA ASN A 77 16.73 17.59 -17.90
C ASN A 77 16.73 17.35 -16.39
N PHE A 78 17.71 17.97 -15.71
CA PHE A 78 17.95 17.85 -14.27
C PHE A 78 16.70 18.20 -13.44
N GLU A 79 15.96 19.24 -13.85
CA GLU A 79 14.74 19.70 -13.17
C GLU A 79 13.65 18.63 -13.18
N THR A 80 13.39 18.01 -14.34
CA THR A 80 12.39 16.96 -14.48
C THR A 80 12.79 15.67 -13.76
N GLY A 81 14.08 15.29 -13.80
CA GLY A 81 14.59 14.13 -13.09
C GLY A 81 14.44 14.23 -11.56
N ILE A 82 14.71 15.42 -11.00
CA ILE A 82 14.49 15.70 -9.57
C ILE A 82 13.00 15.65 -9.24
N GLN A 83 12.15 16.29 -10.04
CA GLN A 83 10.71 16.32 -9.80
C GLN A 83 10.11 14.91 -9.76
N PHE A 84 10.51 14.03 -10.67
CA PHE A 84 10.09 12.62 -10.65
C PHE A 84 10.56 11.91 -9.38
N THR A 85 11.83 12.05 -9.02
CA THR A 85 12.41 11.41 -7.84
C THR A 85 11.69 11.84 -6.55
N VAL A 86 11.47 13.15 -6.37
CA VAL A 86 10.75 13.69 -5.21
C VAL A 86 9.31 13.19 -5.16
N SER A 87 8.62 13.18 -6.31
CA SER A 87 7.24 12.67 -6.38
C SER A 87 7.16 11.20 -5.97
N MET A 88 8.13 10.39 -6.37
CA MET A 88 8.16 8.96 -6.02
C MET A 88 8.38 8.71 -4.52
N PHE A 89 9.24 9.52 -3.87
CA PHE A 89 9.40 9.47 -2.42
C PHE A 89 8.09 9.84 -1.71
N THR A 90 7.43 10.90 -2.16
CA THR A 90 6.13 11.33 -1.63
C THR A 90 5.08 10.22 -1.74
N VAL A 91 4.96 9.58 -2.89
CA VAL A 91 4.04 8.44 -3.10
C VAL A 91 4.37 7.29 -2.14
N SER A 92 5.65 6.98 -1.95
CA SER A 92 6.09 5.90 -1.05
C SER A 92 5.77 6.17 0.43
N MET A 93 5.86 7.44 0.85
CA MET A 93 5.43 7.86 2.19
C MET A 93 3.93 7.67 2.39
N TRP A 94 3.12 8.05 1.40
CA TRP A 94 1.66 7.83 1.44
C TRP A 94 1.27 6.37 1.49
N ILE A 95 1.95 5.50 0.74
CA ILE A 95 1.72 4.05 0.79
C ILE A 95 2.02 3.51 2.19
N THR A 96 3.14 3.91 2.77
CA THR A 96 3.55 3.48 4.12
C THR A 96 2.50 3.86 5.16
N ILE A 97 2.02 5.11 5.11
CA ILE A 97 0.95 5.60 6.00
C ILE A 97 -0.34 4.78 5.82
N GLY A 98 -0.77 4.53 4.58
CA GLY A 98 -2.00 3.78 4.30
C GLY A 98 -1.95 2.33 4.78
N VAL A 99 -0.84 1.63 4.51
CA VAL A 99 -0.64 0.24 4.97
C VAL A 99 -0.50 0.18 6.50
N PHE A 100 0.20 1.14 7.11
CA PHE A 100 0.32 1.21 8.56
C PHE A 100 -1.04 1.42 9.24
N LEU A 101 -1.84 2.36 8.75
CA LEU A 101 -3.17 2.64 9.28
C LEU A 101 -4.10 1.43 9.13
N SER A 102 -3.97 0.68 8.04
CA SER A 102 -4.71 -0.56 7.85
C SER A 102 -4.40 -1.61 8.92
N ASN A 103 -3.14 -1.75 9.33
CA ASN A 103 -2.78 -2.70 10.39
C ASN A 103 -3.47 -2.35 11.71
N PHE A 104 -3.58 -1.05 12.03
CA PHE A 104 -4.28 -0.57 13.22
C PHE A 104 -5.78 -0.88 13.18
N ILE A 105 -6.40 -0.78 12.00
CA ILE A 105 -7.84 -1.06 11.82
C ILE A 105 -8.15 -2.56 11.94
N VAL A 106 -7.30 -3.43 11.38
CA VAL A 106 -7.60 -4.88 11.33
C VAL A 106 -7.13 -5.64 12.57
N PHE A 107 -6.03 -5.20 13.19
CA PHE A 107 -5.54 -5.74 14.46
C PHE A 107 -5.61 -4.65 15.53
N PRO A 108 -6.81 -4.25 15.98
CA PRO A 108 -6.91 -3.41 17.17
C PRO A 108 -6.25 -4.20 18.31
N PHE A 109 -5.32 -3.54 19.02
CA PHE A 109 -4.48 -4.09 20.09
C PHE A 109 -5.05 -5.37 20.69
N LYS A 110 -4.37 -6.50 20.46
CA LYS A 110 -4.70 -7.75 21.13
C LYS A 110 -4.60 -7.50 22.63
N ASN A 111 -5.75 -7.34 23.27
CA ASN A 111 -5.85 -7.10 24.69
C ASN A 111 -5.08 -8.21 25.43
N SER A 112 -4.00 -7.83 26.10
CA SER A 112 -3.09 -8.72 26.82
C SER A 112 -3.68 -9.11 28.18
N GLU A 113 -4.96 -9.41 28.25
CA GLU A 113 -5.62 -9.69 29.54
C GLU A 113 -5.62 -11.17 29.93
N ASN A 114 -5.26 -12.10 29.03
CA ASN A 114 -5.35 -13.55 29.33
C ASN A 114 -4.03 -14.33 29.25
N MET A 115 -2.86 -13.67 29.25
CA MET A 115 -1.55 -14.36 29.25
C MET A 115 -0.95 -14.56 30.65
N GLY A 116 -1.56 -14.01 31.70
CA GLY A 116 -1.07 -14.12 33.09
C GLY A 116 -1.61 -15.29 33.92
N LEU A 117 -2.60 -16.05 33.42
CA LEU A 117 -3.29 -17.08 34.21
C LEU A 117 -2.99 -18.53 33.78
N MET A 118 -2.04 -18.74 32.86
CA MET A 118 -1.64 -20.09 32.41
C MET A 118 -0.31 -20.58 33.01
N THR A 119 0.22 -19.89 34.03
CA THR A 119 1.49 -20.26 34.69
C THR A 119 1.35 -20.48 36.20
N LEU A 120 0.14 -20.77 36.70
CA LEU A 120 -0.08 -21.25 38.07
C LEU A 120 -0.56 -22.69 38.05
#